data_AF-A0A3D2A016-F1
#
_entry.id   AF-A0A3D2A016-F1
#
_cell.length_a   1.000
_cell.length_b   1.000
_cell.length_c   1.000
_cell.angle_alpha   90.00
_cell.angle_beta   90.00
_cell.angle_gamma   90.00
#
_symmetry.space_group_name_H-M   'P 1'
#
loop_
_entity.id
_entity.type
_entity.pdbx_description
1 polymer ?
#
loop_
_entity_poly.entity_id
_entity_poly.type
_entity_poly.pdbx_seq_one_letter_code
_entity_poly.pdbx_strand_id
1 'polypeptide(L)'
;IGGIYGGIFTPTEAAGIGASGAFFIALFRRRLTWSSLYKTLVESARTTGMIFVILIGAEIFSNYINIAGLPDLLSAWVVSFDLSAIAVIILIMLVYVILGMVLESLSMIMLTVPVFYPLVMGLDLGEYSESLM
;
A
#
# COMPACT_ATOMS: atom_id res chain seq x y z
N ILE A 1 2.96 -16.91 -0.28
CA ILE A 1 3.78 -16.77 0.95
C ILE A 1 5.14 -17.45 0.80
N GLY A 2 5.22 -18.79 0.67
CA GLY A 2 6.52 -19.50 0.55
C GLY A 2 7.39 -19.02 -0.62
N GLY A 3 6.82 -18.79 -1.80
CA GLY A 3 7.56 -18.25 -2.95
C GLY A 3 7.94 -16.77 -2.83
N ILE A 4 7.23 -15.99 -1.99
CA ILE A 4 7.56 -14.58 -1.74
C ILE A 4 8.75 -14.50 -0.79
N TYR A 5 8.69 -15.19 0.36
CA TYR A 5 9.80 -15.22 1.31
C TYR A 5 11.05 -15.95 0.78
N GLY A 6 10.86 -16.90 -0.14
CA GLY A 6 11.97 -17.55 -0.85
C GLY A 6 12.59 -16.70 -1.96
N GLY A 7 12.11 -15.48 -2.21
CA GLY A 7 12.64 -14.58 -3.24
C GLY A 7 12.36 -15.02 -4.68
N ILE A 8 11.43 -15.96 -4.89
CA ILE A 8 11.15 -16.56 -6.20
C ILE A 8 10.14 -15.70 -6.97
N PHE A 9 9.16 -15.12 -6.27
CA PHE A 9 8.08 -14.33 -6.89
C PHE A 9 7.83 -13.04 -6.10
N THR A 10 7.59 -11.95 -6.81
CA THR A 10 6.97 -10.74 -6.24
C THR A 10 5.53 -11.01 -5.81
N PRO A 11 4.91 -10.17 -4.95
CA PRO A 11 3.50 -10.35 -4.57
C PRO A 11 2.54 -10.42 -5.78
N THR A 12 2.78 -9.61 -6.80
CA THR A 12 1.97 -9.56 -8.03
C THR A 12 2.11 -10.83 -8.85
N GLU A 13 3.34 -11.32 -9.05
CA GLU A 13 3.59 -12.59 -9.74
C GLU A 13 3.02 -13.78 -8.97
N ALA A 14 3.17 -13.78 -7.65
CA ALA A 14 2.62 -14.82 -6.78
C ALA A 14 1.08 -14.88 -6.87
N ALA A 15 0.41 -13.73 -6.93
CA ALA A 15 -1.03 -13.66 -7.16
C ALA A 15 -1.42 -14.22 -8.54
N GLY A 16 -0.66 -13.88 -9.59
CA GLY A 16 -0.86 -14.41 -10.94
C GLY A 16 -0.73 -15.94 -11.00
N ILE A 17 0.35 -16.49 -10.44
CA ILE A 17 0.56 -17.95 -10.35
C ILE A 17 -0.57 -18.63 -9.57
N GLY A 18 -1.02 -18.02 -8.46
CA GLY A 18 -2.16 -18.51 -7.68
C GLY A 18 -3.46 -18.54 -8.50
N ALA A 19 -3.75 -17.47 -9.24
CA ALA A 19 -4.93 -17.37 -10.10
C ALA A 19 -4.90 -18.38 -11.26
N SER A 20 -3.75 -18.51 -11.93
CA SER A 20 -3.55 -19.52 -12.98
C SER A 20 -3.73 -20.93 -12.43
N GLY A 21 -3.15 -21.23 -11.27
CA GLY A 21 -3.33 -22.52 -10.59
C GLY A 21 -4.80 -22.81 -10.28
N ALA A 22 -5.52 -21.83 -9.72
CA ALA A 22 -6.95 -21.96 -9.44
C ALA A 22 -7.78 -22.20 -10.72
N PHE A 23 -7.44 -21.50 -11.81
CA PHE A 23 -8.07 -21.67 -13.12
C PHE A 23 -7.88 -23.11 -13.65
N PHE A 24 -6.65 -23.62 -13.64
CA PHE A 24 -6.37 -24.99 -14.10
C PHE A 24 -7.05 -26.04 -13.21
N ILE A 25 -7.07 -25.85 -11.89
CA ILE A 25 -7.78 -26.74 -10.97
C ILE A 25 -9.28 -26.76 -11.29
N ALA A 26 -9.90 -25.61 -11.53
CA ALA A 26 -11.31 -25.52 -11.90
C ALA A 26 -11.61 -26.18 -13.25
N LEU A 27 -10.71 -26.03 -14.21
CA LEU A 27 -10.77 -26.65 -15.53
C LEU A 27 -10.71 -28.18 -15.44
N PHE A 28 -9.70 -28.73 -14.75
CA PHE A 28 -9.55 -30.18 -14.58
C PHE A 28 -10.70 -30.81 -13.78
N ARG A 29 -11.30 -30.07 -12.85
CA ARG A 29 -12.50 -30.50 -12.11
C ARG A 29 -13.80 -30.43 -12.93
N ARG A 30 -13.74 -29.98 -14.19
CA ARG A 30 -14.92 -29.77 -15.08
C ARG A 30 -16.01 -28.89 -14.45
N ARG A 31 -15.62 -27.98 -13.55
CA ARG A 31 -16.55 -27.01 -12.91
C ARG A 31 -16.52 -25.64 -13.58
N LEU A 32 -15.64 -25.45 -14.55
CA LEU A 32 -15.52 -24.22 -15.30
C LEU A 32 -16.61 -24.16 -16.39
N THR A 33 -17.61 -23.31 -16.18
CA THR A 33 -18.61 -22.96 -17.19
C THR A 33 -18.37 -21.53 -17.67
N TRP A 34 -18.85 -21.18 -18.87
CA TRP A 34 -18.78 -19.81 -19.38
C TRP A 34 -19.45 -18.81 -18.43
N SER A 35 -20.60 -19.18 -17.87
CA SER A 35 -21.32 -18.37 -16.88
C SER A 35 -20.52 -18.14 -15.60
N SER A 36 -19.91 -19.19 -15.03
CA SER A 36 -19.09 -19.05 -13.81
C SER A 36 -17.81 -18.24 -14.06
N LEU A 37 -17.19 -18.41 -15.22
CA LEU A 37 -15.99 -17.65 -15.59
C LEU A 37 -16.33 -16.16 -15.75
N TYR A 38 -17.37 -15.84 -16.52
CA TYR A 38 -17.82 -14.46 -16.70
C TYR A 38 -18.18 -13.80 -15.37
N LYS A 39 -18.94 -14.49 -14.51
CA LYS A 39 -19.30 -13.97 -13.18
C LYS A 39 -18.06 -13.66 -12.33
N THR A 40 -17.06 -14.54 -12.33
CA THR A 40 -15.82 -14.35 -11.56
C THR A 40 -14.99 -13.18 -12.09
N LEU A 41 -14.92 -13.02 -13.41
CA LEU A 41 -14.23 -11.88 -14.04
C LEU A 41 -14.92 -10.55 -13.72
N VAL A 42 -16.25 -10.50 -13.78
CA VAL A 42 -17.03 -9.30 -13.44
C VAL A 42 -16.88 -8.93 -11.96
N GLU A 43 -16.91 -9.91 -11.06
CA GLU A 43 -16.70 -9.67 -9.62
C GLU A 43 -15.29 -9.12 -9.36
N SER A 44 -14.28 -9.72 -9.99
CA SER A 44 -12.89 -9.24 -9.90
C SER A 44 -12.75 -7.81 -10.42
N ALA A 45 -13.33 -7.52 -11.59
CA ALA A 45 -13.33 -6.18 -12.17
C ALA A 45 -14.07 -5.16 -11.30
N ARG A 46 -15.17 -5.55 -10.63
CA ARG A 46 -15.90 -4.71 -9.68
C ARG A 46 -15.03 -4.36 -8.47
N THR A 47 -14.35 -5.33 -7.87
CA THR A 47 -13.40 -5.08 -6.77
C THR A 47 -12.29 -4.13 -7.19
N THR A 48 -11.67 -4.38 -8.35
CA THR A 48 -10.65 -3.49 -8.92
C THR A 48 -11.19 -2.09 -9.18
N GLY A 49 -12.42 -1.97 -9.71
CA GLY A 49 -13.07 -0.68 -9.93
C GLY A 49 -13.30 0.12 -8.64
N MET A 50 -13.71 -0.54 -7.55
CA MET A 50 -13.83 0.11 -6.24
C MET A 50 -12.49 0.63 -5.74
N ILE A 51 -11.40 -0.16 -5.91
CA ILE A 51 -10.04 0.26 -5.55
C ILE A 51 -9.62 1.49 -6.37
N PHE A 52 -9.88 1.52 -7.69
CA PHE A 52 -9.55 2.67 -8.53
C PHE A 52 -10.27 3.95 -8.10
N VAL A 53 -11.53 3.88 -7.66
CA VAL A 53 -12.23 5.05 -7.13
C VAL A 53 -11.56 5.59 -5.87
N ILE A 54 -11.13 4.69 -4.98
CA ILE A 54 -10.37 5.07 -3.77
C ILE A 54 -9.03 5.70 -4.16
N LEU A 55 -8.31 5.14 -5.14
CA LEU A 55 -7.04 5.67 -5.64
C LEU A 55 -7.20 7.09 -6.21
N ILE A 56 -8.23 7.34 -7.00
CA ILE A 56 -8.51 8.68 -7.56
C ILE A 56 -8.78 9.68 -6.41
N GLY A 57 -9.59 9.28 -5.42
CA GLY A 57 -9.86 10.11 -4.26
C GLY A 57 -8.59 10.39 -3.43
N ALA A 58 -7.75 9.37 -3.25
CA ALA A 58 -6.48 9.49 -2.55
C ALA A 58 -5.51 10.44 -3.26
N GLU A 59 -5.45 10.41 -4.60
CA GLU A 59 -4.59 11.30 -5.39
C GLU A 59 -5.05 12.77 -5.30
N ILE A 60 -6.37 13.01 -5.38
CA ILE A 60 -6.92 14.35 -5.20
C ILE A 60 -6.65 14.86 -3.79
N PHE A 61 -6.88 14.01 -2.78
CA PHE A 61 -6.63 14.35 -1.38
C PHE A 61 -5.15 14.62 -1.11
N SER A 62 -4.25 13.79 -1.63
CA SER A 62 -2.81 13.97 -1.54
C SER A 62 -2.37 15.33 -2.11
N ASN A 63 -2.84 15.69 -3.31
CA ASN A 63 -2.54 17.00 -3.90
C ASN A 63 -3.06 18.15 -3.02
N TYR A 64 -4.27 18.02 -2.49
CA TYR A 64 -4.82 19.03 -1.56
C TYR A 64 -3.95 19.19 -0.32
N ILE A 65 -3.52 18.09 0.30
CA ILE A 65 -2.71 18.08 1.52
C ILE A 65 -1.33 18.71 1.29
N ASN A 66 -0.72 18.44 0.13
CA ASN A 66 0.53 19.06 -0.28
C ASN A 66 0.38 20.59 -0.45
N ILE A 67 -0.69 21.02 -1.14
CA ILE A 67 -0.96 22.46 -1.32
C ILE A 67 -1.30 23.15 0.00
N ALA A 68 -2.00 22.46 0.90
CA ALA A 68 -2.36 22.97 2.22
C ALA A 68 -1.16 23.12 3.17
N GLY A 69 0.03 22.63 2.80
CA GLY A 69 1.24 22.72 3.63
C GLY A 69 1.21 21.83 4.87
N LEU A 70 0.37 20.78 4.88
CA LEU A 70 0.31 19.87 6.02
C LEU A 70 1.64 19.16 6.31
N PRO A 71 2.42 18.70 5.30
CA PRO A 71 3.70 18.05 5.57
C PRO A 71 4.67 18.96 6.35
N ASP A 72 4.74 20.25 5.99
CA ASP A 72 5.58 21.23 6.66
C ASP A 72 5.12 21.47 8.11
N LEU A 73 3.79 21.60 8.30
CA LEU A 73 3.19 21.80 9.62
C LEU A 73 3.43 20.59 10.54
N LEU A 74 3.24 19.37 10.03
CA LEU A 74 3.50 18.14 10.79
C LEU A 74 4.98 18.00 11.14
N SER A 75 5.88 18.33 10.21
CA SER A 75 7.32 18.28 10.44
C SER A 75 7.74 19.25 11.55
N ALA A 76 7.26 20.49 11.51
CA ALA A 76 7.51 21.48 12.56
C ALA A 76 6.96 21.03 13.93
N TRP A 77 5.80 20.40 13.93
CA TRP A 77 5.17 19.86 15.15
C TRP A 77 6.00 18.73 15.76
N VAL A 78 6.47 17.79 14.95
CA VAL A 78 7.33 16.68 15.41
C VAL A 78 8.64 17.20 16.00
N VAL A 79 9.29 18.17 15.33
CA VAL A 79 10.52 18.81 15.83
C VAL A 79 10.29 19.52 17.16
N SER A 80 9.10 20.12 17.38
CA SER A 80 8.78 20.81 18.63
C SER A 80 8.69 19.89 19.86
N PHE A 81 8.48 18.59 19.66
CA PHE A 81 8.43 17.59 20.74
C PHE A 81 9.79 16.94 21.04
N ASP A 82 10.86 17.33 20.34
CA ASP A 82 12.20 16.72 20.44
C ASP A 82 12.17 15.19 20.31
N LEU A 83 11.26 14.69 19.46
CA LEU A 83 11.05 13.27 19.26
C LEU A 83 12.22 12.67 18.48
N SER A 84 12.80 11.59 19.01
CA SER A 84 13.78 10.79 18.26
C SER A 84 13.18 10.25 16.95
N ALA A 85 13.98 10.15 15.89
CA ALA A 85 13.54 9.63 14.59
C ALA A 85 12.84 8.27 14.68
N ILE A 86 13.33 7.38 15.56
CA ILE A 86 12.75 6.05 15.81
C ILE A 86 11.33 6.16 16.39
N ALA A 87 11.07 7.10 17.31
CA ALA A 87 9.74 7.30 17.87
C ALA A 87 8.74 7.76 16.80
N VAL A 88 9.20 8.60 15.85
CA VAL A 88 8.38 9.05 14.73
C VAL A 88 8.08 7.89 13.76
N ILE A 89 9.07 7.07 13.44
CA ILE A 89 8.87 5.86 12.61
C ILE A 89 7.86 4.92 13.25
N ILE A 90 7.95 4.67 14.57
CA ILE A 90 6.98 3.84 15.29
C ILE A 90 5.57 4.43 15.20
N LEU A 91 5.43 5.75 15.33
CA LEU A 91 4.13 6.42 15.18
C LEU A 91 3.57 6.26 13.76
N ILE A 92 4.40 6.42 12.73
CA ILE A 92 4.01 6.19 11.33
C ILE A 92 3.56 4.74 11.15
N MET A 93 4.28 3.76 11.70
CA MET A 93 3.90 2.35 11.64
C MET A 93 2.54 2.09 12.31
N LEU A 94 2.26 2.70 13.46
CA LEU A 94 0.96 2.58 14.12
C LEU A 94 -0.17 3.17 13.26
N VAL A 95 0.08 4.32 12.62
CA VAL A 95 -0.87 4.90 11.66
C VAL A 95 -1.10 3.95 10.48
N TYR A 96 -0.05 3.31 9.94
CA TYR A 96 -0.16 2.32 8.87
C TYR A 96 -0.97 1.09 9.29
N VAL A 97 -0.81 0.59 10.52
CA VAL A 97 -1.61 -0.54 11.03
C VAL A 97 -3.09 -0.17 11.07
N ILE A 98 -3.43 1.02 11.56
CA ILE A 98 -4.82 1.48 11.63
C ILE A 98 -5.39 1.70 10.23
N LEU A 99 -4.65 2.39 9.36
CA LEU A 99 -5.07 2.64 7.97
C LEU A 99 -5.23 1.33 7.18
N GLY A 100 -4.38 0.33 7.43
CA GLY A 100 -4.40 -0.97 6.74
C GLY A 100 -5.60 -1.84 7.05
N MET A 101 -6.35 -1.52 8.12
CA MET A 101 -7.63 -2.18 8.39
C MET A 101 -8.73 -1.72 7.43
N VAL A 102 -8.58 -0.54 6.81
CA VAL A 102 -9.62 0.10 5.98
C VAL A 102 -9.18 0.20 4.52
N LEU A 103 -7.91 0.52 4.29
CA LEU A 103 -7.35 0.79 2.97
C LEU A 103 -6.54 -0.40 2.45
N GLU A 104 -6.61 -0.59 1.14
CA GLU A 104 -5.70 -1.48 0.43
C GLU A 104 -4.29 -0.86 0.37
N SER A 105 -3.27 -1.73 0.34
CA SER A 105 -1.84 -1.37 0.38
C SER A 105 -1.42 -0.29 -0.63
N LEU A 106 -1.76 -0.41 -1.91
CA LEU A 106 -1.39 0.60 -2.92
C LEU A 106 -2.09 1.94 -2.65
N SER A 107 -3.37 1.91 -2.28
CA SER A 107 -4.14 3.12 -1.95
C SER A 107 -3.58 3.82 -0.72
N MET A 108 -3.18 3.06 0.30
CA MET A 108 -2.53 3.60 1.49
C MET A 108 -1.21 4.27 1.14
N ILE A 109 -0.36 3.61 0.35
CA ILE A 109 0.96 4.15 -0.04
C ILE A 109 0.78 5.46 -0.81
N MET A 110 -0.10 5.49 -1.81
CA MET A 110 -0.35 6.70 -2.62
C MET A 110 -0.85 7.89 -1.79
N LEU A 111 -1.68 7.64 -0.77
CA LEU A 111 -2.18 8.67 0.13
C LEU A 111 -1.10 9.16 1.11
N THR A 112 -0.33 8.24 1.67
CA THR A 112 0.51 8.52 2.85
C THR A 112 1.95 8.89 2.50
N VAL A 113 2.51 8.39 1.39
CA VAL A 113 3.89 8.72 0.96
C VAL A 113 4.10 10.22 0.79
N PRO A 114 3.21 10.97 0.11
CA PRO A 114 3.42 12.41 -0.08
C PRO A 114 3.43 13.20 1.24
N VAL A 115 2.82 12.66 2.29
CA VAL A 115 2.81 13.26 3.63
C VAL A 115 4.01 12.83 4.45
N PHE A 116 4.29 11.52 4.52
CA PHE A 116 5.32 10.99 5.40
C PHE A 116 6.72 11.03 4.81
N TYR A 117 6.88 10.96 3.49
CA TYR A 117 8.18 11.05 2.84
C TYR A 117 8.91 12.36 3.17
N PRO A 118 8.34 13.56 2.94
CA PRO A 118 9.01 14.81 3.31
C PRO A 118 9.23 14.91 4.82
N LEU A 119 8.30 14.40 5.63
CA LEU A 119 8.43 14.38 7.08
C LEU A 119 9.64 13.54 7.53
N VAL A 120 9.82 12.33 7.00
CA VAL A 120 10.94 11.45 7.32
C VAL A 120 12.27 12.00 6.78
N MET A 121 12.26 12.60 5.59
CA MET A 121 13.45 13.24 5.01
C MET A 121 13.90 14.49 5.79
N GLY A 122 12.99 15.12 6.55
CA GLY A 122 13.30 16.22 7.45
C GLY A 122 13.82 15.78 8.83
N LEU A 123 13.74 14.49 9.16
CA LEU A 123 14.28 13.96 10.40
C LEU A 123 15.78 13.68 10.23
N ASP A 124 16.57 14.01 11.25
CA ASP A 124 17.93 13.48 11.36
C ASP A 124 17.84 12.00 11.74
N LEU A 125 17.99 11.13 10.74
CA LEU A 125 17.95 9.68 10.90
C LEU A 125 19.25 9.12 11.52
N GLY A 126 20.27 9.96 11.79
CA GLY A 126 21.54 9.53 12.35
C GLY A 126 22.26 8.45 11.52
N GLU A 127 22.93 7.52 12.22
CA GLU A 127 23.76 6.41 11.69
C GLU A 127 23.04 5.47 10.69
N TYR A 128 21.72 5.54 10.58
CA TYR A 128 20.92 4.69 9.69
C TYR A 128 21.00 5.10 8.21
N SER A 129 21.42 6.33 7.88
CA SER A 129 21.55 6.78 6.47
C SER A 129 22.71 6.10 5.72
N GLU A 130 23.76 5.66 6.41
CA GLU A 130 24.91 4.97 5.80
C GLU A 130 24.62 3.49 5.46
N SER A 131 23.61 2.90 6.09
CA SER A 131 23.24 1.48 5.88
C SER A 131 22.27 1.24 4.71
N LEU A 132 21.72 2.32 4.13
CA LEU A 132 20.72 2.28 3.04
C LEU A 132 21.26 2.81 1.69
N MET A 133 22.52 3.22 1.62
CA MET A 133 23.27 3.51 0.37
C MET A 133 24.23 2.37 0.05
#